data_AF-F6JMY3-F1
#
_entry.id   AF-F6JMY3-F1
#
_cell.length_a   1.000
_cell.length_b   1.000
_cell.length_c   1.000
_cell.angle_alpha   90.00
_cell.angle_beta   90.00
_cell.angle_gamma   90.00
#
_symmetry.space_group_name_H-M   'P 1'
#
loop_
_entity.id
_entity.type
_entity.pdbx_description
1 polymer ?
#
loop_
_entity_poly.entity_id
_entity_poly.type
_entity_poly.pdbx_seq_one_letter_code
_entity_poly.pdbx_strand_id
1 'polypeptide(L)'
;GNSDYVTSKQATLDYEVKNVKNIVCETEERCDKLDRALHQTMQNISDLETQMAMQQRIASVQNIRGHLIWRIKDYSKKLEESKQYDTILHSAMFSNKAFGYALRLDIYLNGKGTWKGRNMIACLNVLSGEYDPLLAWPCRLQAEIIIRDQCTNAADAEDYVKTIFVRKKSDD
;
A
#
# COMPACT_ATOMS: atom_id res chain seq x y z
N GLY A 1 36.12 27.96 -59.84
CA GLY A 1 37.38 28.31 -59.17
C GLY A 1 37.15 28.49 -57.68
N ASN A 2 36.91 29.73 -57.23
CA ASN A 2 36.69 30.03 -55.80
C ASN A 2 35.28 29.68 -55.31
N SER A 3 34.26 29.78 -56.18
CA SER A 3 32.86 29.45 -55.87
C SER A 3 32.65 27.96 -55.57
N ASP A 4 33.18 27.07 -56.41
CA ASP A 4 33.01 25.61 -56.27
C ASP A 4 33.67 25.07 -54.99
N TYR A 5 34.79 25.68 -54.58
CA TYR A 5 35.49 25.34 -53.34
C TYR A 5 34.69 25.71 -52.09
N VAL A 6 34.03 26.87 -52.11
CA VAL A 6 33.14 27.32 -51.02
C VAL A 6 31.90 26.43 -50.94
N THR A 7 31.30 26.06 -52.07
CA THR A 7 30.14 25.16 -52.13
C THR A 7 30.48 23.74 -51.62
N SER A 8 31.67 23.22 -51.94
CA SER A 8 32.14 21.92 -51.44
C SER A 8 32.33 21.92 -49.91
N LYS A 9 32.95 22.97 -49.35
CA LYS A 9 33.07 23.12 -47.89
C LYS A 9 31.72 23.23 -47.19
N GLN A 10 30.77 23.95 -47.79
CA GLN A 10 29.41 24.07 -47.25
C GLN A 10 28.70 22.72 -47.23
N ALA A 11 28.81 21.93 -48.30
CA ALA A 11 28.20 20.60 -48.37
C ALA A 11 28.77 19.62 -47.32
N THR A 12 30.08 19.65 -47.07
CA THR A 12 30.71 18.84 -46.01
C THR A 12 30.20 19.25 -44.63
N LEU A 13 30.12 20.56 -44.36
CA LEU A 13 29.62 21.08 -43.09
C LEU A 13 28.15 20.69 -42.85
N ASP A 14 27.31 20.79 -43.89
CA ASP A 14 25.90 20.40 -43.80
C ASP A 14 25.73 18.90 -43.51
N TYR A 15 26.61 18.06 -44.08
CA TYR A 15 26.64 16.62 -43.80
C TYR A 15 27.04 16.34 -42.35
N GLU A 16 28.09 17.00 -41.84
CA GLU A 16 28.53 16.85 -40.44
C GLU A 16 27.45 17.32 -39.46
N VAL A 17 26.80 18.46 -39.72
CA VAL A 17 25.68 18.97 -38.90
C VAL A 17 24.52 17.98 -38.89
N LYS A 18 24.18 17.38 -40.03
CA LYS A 18 23.13 16.36 -40.11
C LYS A 18 23.50 15.11 -39.31
N ASN A 19 24.75 14.67 -39.39
CA ASN A 19 25.23 13.52 -38.62
C ASN A 19 25.20 13.79 -37.11
N VAL A 20 25.65 14.97 -36.68
CA VAL A 20 25.58 15.40 -35.27
C VAL A 20 24.14 15.47 -34.79
N LYS A 21 23.21 16.03 -35.59
CA LYS A 21 21.78 16.07 -35.23
C LYS A 21 21.18 14.69 -35.04
N ASN A 22 21.52 13.73 -35.91
CA ASN A 22 21.06 12.35 -35.76
C ASN A 22 21.57 11.71 -34.46
N ILE A 23 22.87 11.87 -34.17
CA ILE A 23 23.47 11.37 -32.92
C ILE A 23 22.78 12.00 -31.70
N VAL A 24 22.56 13.32 -31.71
CA VAL A 24 21.86 14.01 -30.62
C VAL A 24 20.46 13.43 -30.42
N CYS A 25 19.68 13.30 -31.50
CA CYS A 25 18.33 12.73 -31.43
C CYS A 25 18.33 11.29 -30.87
N GLU A 26 19.23 10.43 -31.35
CA GLU A 26 19.37 9.06 -30.84
C GLU A 26 19.78 9.04 -29.36
N THR A 27 20.67 9.95 -28.93
CA THR A 27 21.07 10.06 -27.53
C THR A 27 19.96 10.58 -26.64
N GLU A 28 19.15 11.53 -27.10
CA GLU A 28 17.96 12.03 -26.39
C GLU A 28 16.94 10.91 -26.19
N GLU A 29 16.62 10.15 -27.24
CA GLU A 29 15.73 8.98 -27.13
C GLU A 29 16.26 7.92 -26.17
N ARG A 30 17.59 7.73 -26.12
CA ARG A 30 18.23 6.80 -25.20
C ARG A 30 18.17 7.30 -23.75
N CYS A 31 18.39 8.60 -23.51
CA CYS A 31 18.20 9.24 -22.21
C CYS A 31 16.76 9.06 -21.72
N ASP A 32 15.76 9.33 -22.56
CA ASP A 32 14.35 9.15 -22.25
C ASP A 32 14.00 7.70 -21.85
N LYS A 33 14.60 6.71 -22.53
CA LYS A 33 14.44 5.28 -22.19
C LYS A 33 15.06 4.96 -20.83
N LEU A 34 16.25 5.49 -20.55
CA LEU A 34 16.93 5.31 -19.27
C LEU A 34 16.14 5.95 -18.13
N ASP A 35 15.60 7.16 -18.34
CA ASP A 35 14.78 7.84 -17.34
C ASP A 35 13.51 7.04 -17.02
N ARG A 36 12.79 6.53 -18.03
CA ARG A 36 11.63 5.66 -17.79
C ARG A 36 12.02 4.38 -17.03
N ALA A 37 13.14 3.76 -17.39
CA ALA A 37 13.62 2.57 -16.69
C ALA A 37 13.98 2.88 -15.23
N LEU A 38 14.61 4.02 -14.96
CA LEU A 38 14.93 4.48 -13.61
C LEU A 38 13.68 4.72 -12.77
N HIS A 39 12.66 5.39 -13.32
CA HIS A 39 11.40 5.59 -12.63
C HIS A 39 10.73 4.26 -12.29
N GLN A 40 10.74 3.30 -13.22
CA GLN A 40 10.20 1.97 -12.98
C GLN A 40 10.96 1.21 -11.90
N THR A 41 12.30 1.26 -11.90
CA THR A 41 13.10 0.58 -10.86
C THR A 41 12.90 1.22 -9.50
N MET A 42 12.80 2.56 -9.42
CA MET A 42 12.48 3.26 -8.17
C MET A 42 11.11 2.84 -7.62
N GLN A 43 10.09 2.72 -8.49
CA GLN A 43 8.77 2.24 -8.08
C GLN A 43 8.85 0.79 -7.55
N ASN A 44 9.54 -0.09 -8.28
CA ASN A 44 9.70 -1.49 -7.85
C ASN A 44 10.44 -1.60 -6.50
N ILE A 45 11.45 -0.76 -6.25
CA ILE A 45 12.17 -0.71 -4.97
C ILE A 45 11.21 -0.29 -3.85
N SER A 46 10.41 0.76 -4.07
CA SER A 46 9.44 1.22 -3.07
C SER A 46 8.38 0.16 -2.73
N ASP A 47 7.90 -0.57 -3.74
CA ASP A 47 6.96 -1.68 -3.55
C ASP A 47 7.61 -2.82 -2.75
N LEU A 48 8.86 -3.19 -3.08
CA LEU A 48 9.63 -4.21 -2.37
C LEU A 48 9.92 -3.82 -0.91
N GLU A 49 10.31 -2.58 -0.65
CA GLU A 49 10.52 -2.06 0.70
C GLU A 49 9.23 -2.17 1.54
N THR A 50 8.09 -1.82 0.93
CA THR A 50 6.77 -1.94 1.56
C THR A 50 6.42 -3.40 1.87
N GLN A 51 6.70 -4.32 0.94
CA GLN A 51 6.51 -5.76 1.13
C GLN A 51 7.42 -6.33 2.23
N MET A 52 8.69 -5.96 2.26
CA MET A 52 9.65 -6.41 3.27
C MET A 52 9.25 -5.92 4.67
N ALA A 53 8.86 -4.65 4.79
CA ALA A 53 8.35 -4.10 6.05
C ALA A 53 7.10 -4.85 6.54
N MET A 54 6.20 -5.22 5.61
CA MET A 54 5.04 -6.04 5.93
C MET A 54 5.42 -7.45 6.41
N GLN A 55 6.35 -8.11 5.74
CA GLN A 55 6.82 -9.44 6.13
C GLN A 55 7.50 -9.45 7.51
N GLN A 56 8.34 -8.45 7.80
CA GLN A 56 8.94 -8.30 9.13
C GLN A 56 7.87 -8.16 10.22
N ARG A 57 6.79 -7.43 9.94
CA ARG A 57 5.67 -7.27 10.88
C ARG A 57 4.90 -8.58 11.07
N ILE A 58 4.69 -9.37 10.02
CA ILE A 58 4.09 -10.72 10.10
C ILE A 58 4.94 -11.63 10.99
N ALA A 59 6.25 -11.68 10.76
CA ALA A 59 7.17 -12.51 11.55
C ALA A 59 7.19 -12.09 13.03
N SER A 60 6.95 -10.80 13.31
CA SER A 60 6.86 -10.27 14.67
C SER A 60 5.49 -10.42 15.34
N VAL A 61 4.55 -11.21 14.79
CA VAL A 61 3.24 -11.42 15.43
C VAL A 61 3.41 -12.13 16.76
N GLN A 62 3.32 -11.37 17.86
CA GLN A 62 3.43 -11.89 19.23
C GLN A 62 2.07 -12.25 19.83
N ASN A 63 1.00 -11.60 19.36
CA ASN A 63 -0.34 -11.85 19.87
C ASN A 63 -1.00 -13.00 19.13
N ILE A 64 -1.02 -14.16 19.77
CA ILE A 64 -1.59 -15.41 19.25
C ILE A 64 -2.87 -15.83 20.00
N ARG A 65 -3.50 -14.90 20.72
CA ARG A 65 -4.65 -15.19 21.59
C ARG A 65 -6.01 -14.98 20.92
N GLY A 66 -6.03 -14.57 19.66
CA GLY A 66 -7.25 -14.32 18.89
C GLY A 66 -8.07 -13.09 19.28
N HIS A 67 -7.54 -12.22 20.12
CA HIS A 67 -8.15 -10.94 20.44
C HIS A 67 -7.14 -9.80 20.31
N LEU A 68 -7.61 -8.62 19.92
CA LEU A 68 -6.81 -7.42 19.76
C LEU A 68 -7.50 -6.26 20.48
N ILE A 69 -6.76 -5.58 21.36
CA ILE A 69 -7.18 -4.28 21.89
C ILE A 69 -6.36 -3.21 21.18
N TRP A 70 -7.03 -2.30 20.48
CA TRP A 70 -6.37 -1.24 19.73
C TRP A 70 -6.86 0.14 20.16
N ARG A 71 -5.97 0.93 20.78
CA ARG A 71 -6.23 2.31 21.14
C ARG A 71 -5.80 3.26 20.02
N ILE A 72 -6.75 4.00 19.46
CA ILE A 72 -6.49 5.06 18.49
C ILE A 72 -6.28 6.38 19.25
N LYS A 73 -5.02 6.81 19.38
CA LYS A 73 -4.66 8.15 19.90
C LYS A 73 -4.89 9.22 18.84
N ASP A 74 -5.03 10.47 19.27
CA ASP A 74 -5.14 11.65 18.39
C ASP A 74 -6.25 11.51 17.34
N TYR A 75 -7.41 11.00 17.77
CA TYR A 75 -8.51 10.62 16.88
C TYR A 75 -8.94 11.78 15.96
N SER A 76 -9.13 12.98 16.50
CA SER A 76 -9.57 14.14 15.70
C SER A 76 -8.60 14.47 14.57
N LYS A 77 -7.29 14.41 14.83
CA LYS A 77 -6.26 14.64 13.82
C LYS A 77 -6.32 13.55 12.73
N LYS A 78 -6.37 12.29 13.13
CA LYS A 78 -6.44 11.16 12.18
C LYS A 78 -7.72 11.14 11.36
N LEU A 79 -8.83 11.58 11.94
CA LEU A 79 -10.08 11.75 11.21
C LEU A 79 -9.95 12.84 10.15
N GLU A 80 -9.32 13.96 10.47
CA GLU A 80 -9.10 15.04 9.51
C GLU A 80 -8.16 14.61 8.37
N GLU A 81 -7.06 13.92 8.70
CA GLU A 81 -6.17 13.32 7.71
C GLU A 81 -6.94 12.31 6.82
N SER A 82 -7.83 11.49 7.39
CA SER A 82 -8.65 10.55 6.64
C SER A 82 -9.66 11.24 5.72
N LYS A 83 -10.19 12.41 6.10
CA LYS A 83 -11.05 13.22 5.22
C LYS A 83 -10.27 13.82 4.04
N GLN A 84 -9.05 14.28 4.29
CA GLN A 84 -8.24 14.98 3.30
C GLN A 84 -7.54 14.02 2.32
N TYR A 85 -7.00 12.90 2.83
CA TYR A 85 -6.11 12.01 2.08
C TYR A 85 -6.61 10.57 1.96
N ASP A 86 -7.84 10.28 2.40
CA ASP A 86 -8.39 8.92 2.45
C ASP A 86 -7.50 7.93 3.25
N THR A 87 -6.78 8.45 4.25
CA THR A 87 -5.86 7.68 5.10
C THR A 87 -6.57 6.51 5.79
N ILE A 88 -5.93 5.35 5.72
CA ILE A 88 -6.34 4.10 6.36
C ILE A 88 -5.47 3.88 7.60
N LEU A 89 -6.09 3.50 8.71
CA LEU A 89 -5.36 3.10 9.91
C LEU A 89 -5.17 1.58 9.92
N HIS A 90 -3.95 1.14 10.23
CA HIS A 90 -3.60 -0.27 10.32
C HIS A 90 -3.28 -0.66 11.76
N SER A 91 -3.92 -1.70 12.27
CA SER A 91 -3.61 -2.22 13.60
C SER A 91 -2.25 -2.94 13.64
N ALA A 92 -1.82 -3.29 14.85
CA ALA A 92 -0.83 -4.36 15.02
C ALA A 92 -1.41 -5.67 14.46
N MET A 93 -0.51 -6.51 13.94
CA MET A 93 -0.88 -7.83 13.46
C MET A 93 -1.06 -8.79 14.63
N PHE A 94 -2.00 -9.71 14.50
CA PHE A 94 -2.30 -10.73 15.51
C PHE A 94 -2.72 -12.03 14.82
N SER A 95 -2.81 -13.11 15.58
CA SER A 95 -3.32 -14.39 15.09
C SER A 95 -4.49 -14.87 15.92
N ASN A 96 -5.39 -15.62 15.28
CA ASN A 96 -6.54 -16.23 15.93
C ASN A 96 -6.15 -17.32 16.94
N LYS A 97 -4.98 -17.94 16.78
CA LYS A 97 -4.41 -18.96 17.67
C LYS A 97 -2.91 -19.10 17.44
N ALA A 98 -2.23 -19.90 18.25
CA ALA A 98 -0.87 -20.35 17.94
C ALA A 98 -0.84 -21.03 16.55
N PHE A 99 0.12 -20.66 15.71
CA PHE A 99 0.26 -21.18 14.34
C PHE A 99 -1.02 -21.00 13.49
N GLY A 100 -1.76 -19.91 13.74
CA GLY A 100 -3.03 -19.60 13.08
C GLY A 100 -2.89 -18.63 11.90
N TYR A 101 -4.03 -18.13 11.43
CA TYR A 101 -4.08 -17.11 10.37
C TYR A 101 -3.43 -15.81 10.85
N ALA A 102 -2.68 -15.14 9.98
CA ALA A 102 -2.23 -13.79 10.24
C ALA A 102 -3.37 -12.80 9.98
N LEU A 103 -3.67 -11.95 10.95
CA LEU A 103 -4.81 -11.04 10.94
C LEU A 103 -4.38 -9.59 11.21
N ARG A 104 -5.11 -8.64 10.62
CA ARG A 104 -4.99 -7.20 10.90
C ARG A 104 -6.33 -6.50 10.76
N LEU A 105 -6.61 -5.56 11.64
CA LEU A 105 -7.78 -4.70 11.54
C LEU A 105 -7.39 -3.39 10.84
N ASP A 106 -8.06 -3.10 9.72
CA ASP A 106 -7.92 -1.83 9.00
C ASP A 106 -9.15 -0.96 9.23
N ILE A 107 -8.96 0.32 9.55
CA ILE A 107 -10.04 1.27 9.81
C ILE A 107 -9.96 2.46 8.86
N TYR A 108 -11.08 2.71 8.17
CA TYR A 108 -11.34 3.93 7.42
C TYR A 108 -12.20 4.84 8.30
N LEU A 109 -11.57 5.81 8.96
CA LEU A 109 -12.24 6.70 9.90
C LEU A 109 -13.37 7.50 9.22
N ASN A 110 -13.10 8.01 8.02
CA ASN A 110 -14.07 8.76 7.23
C ASN A 110 -14.89 7.87 6.26
N GLY A 111 -14.87 6.55 6.43
CA GLY A 111 -15.55 5.62 5.53
C GLY A 111 -14.92 5.50 4.14
N LYS A 112 -15.50 4.66 3.29
CA LYS A 112 -15.01 4.38 1.93
C LYS A 112 -16.17 4.21 0.97
N GLY A 113 -15.98 4.62 -0.28
CA GLY A 113 -16.98 4.47 -1.35
C GLY A 113 -18.28 5.19 -1.00
N THR A 114 -19.41 4.48 -1.12
CA THR A 114 -20.74 5.06 -0.84
C THR A 114 -20.91 5.49 0.62
N TRP A 115 -20.12 4.97 1.55
CA TRP A 115 -20.21 5.28 2.99
C TRP A 115 -19.29 6.42 3.44
N LYS A 116 -18.51 6.99 2.51
CA LYS A 116 -17.56 8.07 2.80
C LYS A 116 -18.30 9.28 3.40
N GLY A 117 -17.72 9.86 4.46
CA GLY A 117 -18.28 11.01 5.19
C GLY A 117 -19.44 10.69 6.15
N ARG A 118 -19.94 9.44 6.19
CA ARG A 118 -21.15 9.08 6.95
C ARG A 118 -20.93 7.97 7.97
N ASN A 119 -20.01 7.04 7.69
CA ASN A 119 -19.75 5.90 8.56
C ASN A 119 -18.26 5.65 8.65
N MET A 120 -17.80 5.21 9.82
CA MET A 120 -16.51 4.53 9.93
C MET A 120 -16.65 3.11 9.38
N ILE A 121 -15.65 2.63 8.64
CA ILE A 121 -15.57 1.23 8.21
C ILE A 121 -14.38 0.56 8.90
N ALA A 122 -14.63 -0.59 9.52
CA ALA A 122 -13.59 -1.46 10.08
C ALA A 122 -13.60 -2.80 9.34
N CYS A 123 -12.43 -3.23 8.86
CA CYS A 123 -12.25 -4.45 8.07
C CYS A 123 -11.22 -5.36 8.76
N LEU A 124 -11.62 -6.58 9.10
CA LEU A 124 -10.69 -7.60 9.53
C LEU A 124 -10.12 -8.32 8.30
N ASN A 125 -8.82 -8.15 8.08
CA ASN A 125 -8.11 -8.72 6.95
C ASN A 125 -7.37 -10.00 7.35
N VAL A 126 -7.48 -11.02 6.50
CA VAL A 126 -6.63 -12.22 6.55
C VAL A 126 -5.44 -11.99 5.63
N LEU A 127 -4.26 -12.00 6.23
CA LEU A 127 -2.99 -11.71 5.59
C LEU A 127 -2.25 -13.01 5.34
N SER A 128 -1.32 -13.00 4.39
CA SER A 128 -0.45 -14.14 4.14
C SER A 128 0.43 -14.39 5.37
N GLY A 129 0.36 -15.60 5.90
CA GLY A 129 1.08 -16.04 7.09
C GLY A 129 2.00 -17.23 6.80
N GLU A 130 3.01 -17.41 7.64
CA GLU A 130 3.97 -18.52 7.53
C GLU A 130 3.30 -19.90 7.57
N TYR A 131 2.21 -20.02 8.35
CA TYR A 131 1.52 -21.29 8.57
C TYR A 131 0.36 -21.52 7.60
N ASP A 132 0.12 -20.65 6.62
CA ASP A 132 -0.99 -20.76 5.67
C ASP A 132 -1.09 -22.13 4.97
N PRO A 133 0.01 -22.80 4.56
CA PRO A 133 -0.05 -24.14 3.98
C PRO A 133 -0.60 -25.23 4.93
N LEU A 134 -0.59 -24.97 6.23
CA LEU A 134 -1.08 -25.89 7.28
C LEU A 134 -2.53 -25.59 7.70
N LEU A 135 -3.14 -24.53 7.17
CA LEU A 135 -4.45 -24.04 7.56
C LEU A 135 -5.53 -24.46 6.55
N ALA A 136 -6.78 -24.49 7.02
CA ALA A 136 -7.92 -24.94 6.22
C ALA A 136 -8.49 -23.81 5.34
N TRP A 137 -8.33 -23.93 4.02
CA TRP A 137 -8.85 -22.96 3.06
C TRP A 137 -10.17 -23.40 2.38
N PRO A 138 -11.09 -22.47 2.06
CA PRO A 138 -11.02 -21.03 2.30
C PRO A 138 -11.12 -20.71 3.80
N CYS A 139 -10.36 -19.70 4.24
CA CYS A 139 -10.41 -19.20 5.61
C CYS A 139 -11.85 -18.77 5.93
N ARG A 140 -12.37 -19.27 7.06
CA ARG A 140 -13.69 -18.92 7.60
C ARG A 140 -13.53 -18.59 9.07
N LEU A 141 -13.73 -17.33 9.44
CA LEU A 141 -13.62 -16.87 10.81
C LEU A 141 -14.87 -16.09 11.20
N GLN A 142 -15.35 -16.31 12.42
CA GLN A 142 -16.27 -15.41 13.08
C GLN A 142 -15.47 -14.52 14.01
N ALA A 143 -15.68 -13.22 13.95
CA ALA A 143 -15.02 -12.25 14.82
C ALA A 143 -16.03 -11.22 15.32
N GLU A 144 -15.72 -10.62 16.47
CA GLU A 144 -16.48 -9.51 17.04
C GLU A 144 -15.63 -8.26 17.02
N ILE A 145 -16.18 -7.19 16.47
CA ILE A 145 -15.60 -5.85 16.55
C ILE A 145 -16.38 -5.09 17.60
N ILE A 146 -15.66 -4.60 18.62
CA ILE A 146 -16.23 -3.88 19.75
C ILE A 146 -15.64 -2.47 19.76
N ILE A 147 -16.49 -1.46 19.66
CA ILE A 147 -16.12 -0.07 19.93
C ILE A 147 -16.50 0.20 21.38
N ARG A 148 -15.47 0.42 22.20
CA ARG A 148 -15.62 0.61 23.63
C ARG A 148 -16.18 2.00 23.94
N ASP A 149 -17.30 2.04 24.65
CA ASP A 149 -17.76 3.27 25.29
C ASP A 149 -16.90 3.53 26.54
N GLN A 150 -16.47 4.78 26.69
CA GLN A 150 -15.53 5.24 27.72
C GLN A 150 -16.16 6.33 28.59
N CYS A 151 -17.46 6.22 28.86
CA CYS A 151 -18.17 7.08 29.80
C CYS A 151 -17.52 7.09 31.19
N THR A 152 -17.72 8.19 31.91
CA THR A 152 -17.13 8.41 33.25
C THR A 152 -17.56 7.37 34.26
N ASN A 153 -18.80 6.88 34.16
CA ASN A 153 -19.30 5.76 34.94
C ASN A 153 -19.29 4.48 34.09
N ALA A 154 -18.48 3.50 34.49
CA ALA A 154 -18.36 2.24 33.76
C ALA A 154 -19.65 1.39 33.79
N ALA A 155 -20.54 1.63 34.76
CA ALA A 155 -21.82 0.93 34.85
C ALA A 155 -22.81 1.34 33.75
N ASP A 156 -22.64 2.54 33.19
CA ASP A 156 -23.54 3.12 32.18
C ASP A 156 -22.97 2.99 30.75
N ALA A 157 -21.77 2.41 30.61
CA ALA A 157 -21.09 2.32 29.32
C ALA A 157 -21.78 1.29 28.41
N GLU A 158 -22.17 1.72 27.21
CA GLU A 158 -22.79 0.86 26.21
C GLU A 158 -21.86 0.68 25.00
N ASP A 159 -21.18 -0.46 24.96
CA ASP A 159 -20.32 -0.81 23.83
C ASP A 159 -21.12 -1.06 22.55
N TYR A 160 -20.60 -0.56 21.43
CA TYR A 160 -21.09 -0.96 20.12
C TYR A 160 -20.40 -2.26 19.67
N VAL A 161 -21.17 -3.34 19.58
CA VAL A 161 -20.68 -4.68 19.18
C VAL A 161 -21.21 -5.06 17.81
N LYS A 162 -20.32 -5.54 16.93
CA LYS A 162 -20.69 -6.09 15.63
C LYS A 162 -19.97 -7.40 15.38
N THR A 163 -20.74 -8.48 15.22
CA THR A 163 -20.22 -9.77 14.74
C THR A 163 -20.05 -9.71 13.22
N ILE A 164 -18.90 -10.17 12.75
CA ILE A 164 -18.54 -10.28 11.33
C ILE A 164 -18.10 -11.70 11.00
N PHE A 165 -18.34 -12.11 9.75
CA PHE A 165 -17.89 -13.38 9.21
C PHE A 165 -16.89 -13.12 8.10
N VAL A 166 -15.63 -13.47 8.35
CA VAL A 166 -14.55 -13.31 7.39
C VAL A 166 -14.45 -14.57 6.54
N ARG A 167 -14.50 -14.40 5.22
CA ARG A 167 -14.28 -15.46 4.25
C ARG A 167 -13.22 -15.01 3.24
N LYS A 168 -12.05 -15.66 3.25
CA LYS A 168 -10.98 -15.42 2.26
C LYS A 168 -10.64 -16.73 1.55
N LYS A 169 -10.56 -16.71 0.22
CA LYS A 169 -10.00 -17.84 -0.54
C LYS A 169 -8.48 -17.90 -0.32
N SER A 170 -7.87 -19.05 -0.60
CA SER A 170 -6.42 -19.10 -0.73
C SER A 170 -6.00 -18.17 -1.88
N ASP A 171 -4.80 -17.62 -1.79
CA ASP A 171 -4.22 -16.78 -2.85
C ASP A 171 -3.59 -17.62 -3.99
N ASP A 172 -3.79 -18.96 -3.97
CA ASP A 172 -3.37 -19.93 -5.01
C ASP A 172 -4.07 -19.76 -6.37
#